data_AF-A0A0Q7BWG3-F1
#
_entry.id   AF-A0A0Q7BWG3-F1
#
_cell.length_a   1.000
_cell.length_b   1.000
_cell.length_c   1.000
_cell.angle_alpha   90.00
_cell.angle_beta   90.00
_cell.angle_gamma   90.00
#
_symmetry.space_group_name_H-M   'P 1'
#
loop_
_entity.id
_entity.type
_entity.pdbx_description
1 polymer ?
#
loop_
_entity_poly.entity_id
_entity_poly.type
_entity_poly.pdbx_seq_one_letter_code
_entity_poly.pdbx_strand_id
1 'polypeptide(L)'
;MNDESDSRLACLLTLEGYQQRTAPIFSGIHSLRWYIRPRKEQLVAAGALLYIAGRLWVNPDKFDACVLELASAARQPVAAPEAA
;
A
#
# COMPACT_ATOMS: atom_id res chain seq x y z
N MET A 1 1.08 -29.68 6.02
CA MET A 1 0.37 -28.43 6.36
C MET A 1 1.18 -27.26 5.81
N ASN A 2 1.25 -27.10 4.48
CA ASN A 2 2.14 -26.15 3.78
C ASN A 2 1.42 -25.31 2.69
N ASP A 3 0.09 -25.41 2.58
CA ASP A 3 -0.64 -24.92 1.40
C ASP A 3 -0.99 -23.42 1.45
N GLU A 4 -1.17 -22.86 2.65
CA GLU A 4 -1.63 -21.47 2.83
C GLU A 4 -0.57 -20.42 2.43
N SER A 5 0.71 -20.76 2.55
CA SER A 5 1.81 -19.85 2.17
C SER A 5 1.99 -19.77 0.67
N ASP A 6 1.71 -20.86 -0.07
CA ASP A 6 1.86 -20.94 -1.51
C ASP A 6 0.79 -20.10 -2.23
N SER A 7 -0.46 -20.18 -1.75
CA SER A 7 -1.57 -19.34 -2.24
C SER A 7 -1.35 -17.84 -2.01
N ARG A 8 -0.66 -17.44 -0.93
CA ARG A 8 -0.40 -16.02 -0.65
C ARG A 8 0.66 -15.41 -1.56
N LEU A 9 1.63 -16.22 -2.02
CA LEU A 9 2.61 -15.78 -3.02
C LEU A 9 1.98 -15.65 -4.41
N ALA A 10 0.97 -16.47 -4.73
CA ALA A 10 0.24 -16.41 -5.99
C ALA A 10 -0.53 -15.09 -6.21
N CYS A 11 -0.87 -14.37 -5.13
CA CYS A 11 -1.60 -13.11 -5.18
C CYS A 11 -0.73 -11.84 -5.20
N LEU A 12 0.60 -11.99 -5.27
CA LEU A 12 1.50 -10.84 -5.35
C LEU A 12 1.36 -10.14 -6.70
N LEU A 13 1.31 -8.81 -6.66
CA LEU A 13 1.16 -7.98 -7.85
C LEU A 13 2.44 -7.21 -8.13
N THR A 14 2.70 -6.92 -9.40
CA THR A 14 3.66 -5.87 -9.74
C THR A 14 3.09 -4.52 -9.30
N LEU A 15 3.96 -3.52 -9.19
CA LEU A 15 3.51 -2.16 -8.86
C LEU A 15 2.47 -1.63 -9.85
N GLU A 16 2.63 -1.94 -11.14
CA GLU A 16 1.65 -1.64 -12.19
C GLU A 16 0.34 -2.42 -12.02
N GLY A 17 0.42 -3.73 -11.74
CA GLY A 17 -0.76 -4.56 -11.54
C GLY A 17 -1.60 -4.11 -10.34
N TYR A 18 -0.96 -3.69 -9.25
CA TYR A 18 -1.65 -3.10 -8.10
C TYR A 18 -2.28 -1.75 -8.47
N GLN A 19 -1.53 -0.86 -9.13
CA GLN A 19 -2.04 0.44 -9.54
C GLN A 19 -3.28 0.34 -10.43
N GLN A 20 -3.32 -0.59 -11.38
CA GLN A 20 -4.49 -0.79 -12.25
C GLN A 20 -5.75 -1.16 -11.45
N ARG A 21 -5.61 -1.96 -10.38
CA ARG A 21 -6.74 -2.32 -9.50
C ARG A 21 -7.18 -1.16 -8.62
N THR A 22 -6.24 -0.33 -8.21
CA THR A 22 -6.49 0.84 -7.36
C THR A 22 -6.50 2.15 -8.14
N ALA A 23 -6.80 2.11 -9.45
CA ALA A 23 -6.81 3.30 -10.30
C ALA A 23 -7.67 4.46 -9.76
N PRO A 24 -8.81 4.22 -9.08
CA PRO A 24 -9.58 5.29 -8.43
C PRO A 24 -8.84 6.01 -7.29
N ILE A 25 -7.89 5.33 -6.64
CA ILE A 25 -7.12 5.86 -5.50
C ILE A 25 -5.80 6.45 -5.99
N PHE A 26 -5.11 5.72 -6.87
CA PHE A 26 -3.85 6.11 -7.46
C PHE A 26 -4.04 6.27 -8.97
N SER A 27 -4.17 7.51 -9.42
CA SER A 27 -4.38 7.88 -10.83
C SER A 27 -3.29 7.40 -11.80
N GLY A 28 -2.13 7.02 -11.29
CA GLY A 28 -1.04 6.47 -12.09
C GLY A 28 0.10 5.92 -11.26
N ILE A 29 1.02 5.23 -11.95
CA ILE A 29 2.21 4.63 -11.32
C ILE A 29 3.08 5.66 -10.58
N HIS A 30 3.11 6.90 -11.09
CA HIS A 30 3.86 7.99 -10.49
C HIS A 30 3.28 8.42 -9.13
N SER A 31 1.94 8.50 -9.01
CA SER A 31 1.25 8.79 -7.75
C SER A 31 1.52 7.70 -6.71
N LEU A 32 1.47 6.43 -7.13
CA LEU A 32 1.78 5.29 -6.26
C LEU A 32 3.25 5.31 -5.80
N ARG A 33 4.19 5.56 -6.72
CA ARG A 33 5.62 5.68 -6.38
C ARG A 33 5.90 6.86 -5.45
N TRP A 34 5.25 8.00 -5.69
CA TRP A 34 5.35 9.16 -4.81
C TRP A 34 4.85 8.84 -3.39
N TYR A 35 3.73 8.11 -3.27
CA TYR A 35 3.20 7.67 -1.98
C TYR A 35 4.14 6.71 -1.24
N ILE A 36 4.74 5.76 -1.97
CA ILE A 36 5.67 4.76 -1.43
C ILE A 36 6.98 5.40 -0.97
N ARG A 37 7.51 6.39 -1.70
CA ARG A 37 8.87 6.93 -1.50
C ARG A 37 9.18 7.33 -0.04
N PRO A 38 8.36 8.13 0.66
CA PRO A 38 8.62 8.48 2.06
C PRO A 38 8.29 7.35 3.07
N ARG A 39 7.58 6.30 2.66
CA ARG A 39 7.03 5.26 3.55
C ARG A 39 7.57 3.87 3.23
N LYS A 40 8.58 3.79 2.37
CA LYS A 40 9.10 2.53 1.82
C LYS A 40 9.48 1.57 2.93
N GLU A 41 10.20 2.03 3.95
CA GLU A 41 10.64 1.20 5.07
C GLU A 41 9.47 0.62 5.86
N GLN A 42 8.44 1.43 6.13
CA GLN A 42 7.24 0.99 6.85
C GLN A 42 6.46 -0.06 6.03
N LEU A 43 6.30 0.17 4.73
CA LEU A 43 5.61 -0.76 3.83
C LEU A 43 6.38 -2.09 3.68
N VAL A 44 7.71 -2.05 3.68
CA VAL A 44 8.54 -3.27 3.69
C VAL A 44 8.43 -3.99 5.02
N ALA A 45 8.53 -3.28 6.15
CA ALA A 45 8.40 -3.86 7.49
C ALA A 45 7.02 -4.52 7.73
N ALA A 46 5.96 -3.93 7.16
CA ALA A 46 4.60 -4.48 7.22
C ALA A 46 4.35 -5.66 6.25
N GLY A 47 5.33 -5.98 5.38
CA GLY A 47 5.19 -7.00 4.34
C GLY A 47 4.28 -6.58 3.17
N ALA A 48 3.98 -5.29 3.03
CA ALA A 48 3.21 -4.73 1.91
C ALA A 48 4.06 -4.59 0.64
N LEU A 49 5.36 -4.35 0.79
CA LEU A 49 6.33 -4.31 -0.31
C LEU A 49 7.39 -5.40 -0.12
N LEU A 50 7.64 -6.16 -1.18
CA LEU A 50 8.55 -7.30 -1.18
C LEU A 50 9.54 -7.16 -2.34
N TYR A 51 10.82 -7.40 -2.09
CA TYR A 51 11.82 -7.52 -3.14
C TYR A 51 12.09 -9.00 -3.40
N ILE A 52 11.67 -9.52 -4.55
CA ILE A 52 11.82 -10.92 -4.93
C ILE A 52 12.49 -10.98 -6.29
N ALA A 53 13.63 -11.68 -6.38
CA ALA A 53 14.43 -11.82 -7.62
C ALA A 53 14.74 -10.47 -8.31
N GLY A 54 15.09 -9.44 -7.52
CA GLY A 54 15.43 -8.10 -8.04
C GLY A 54 14.23 -7.27 -8.51
N ARG A 55 12.99 -7.78 -8.35
CA ARG A 55 11.76 -7.06 -8.70
C ARG A 55 10.98 -6.70 -7.44
N LEU A 56 10.32 -5.54 -7.49
CA LEU A 56 9.44 -5.07 -6.42
C LEU A 56 8.03 -5.59 -6.64
N TRP A 57 7.51 -6.27 -5.64
CA TRP A 57 6.18 -6.86 -5.58
C TRP A 57 5.37 -6.20 -4.46
N VAL A 58 4.06 -6.14 -4.69
CA VAL A 58 3.07 -5.60 -3.76
C VAL A 58 2.22 -6.76 -3.27
N ASN A 59 2.08 -6.87 -1.96
CA ASN A 59 1.03 -7.68 -1.35
C ASN A 59 -0.21 -6.78 -1.19
N PRO A 60 -1.27 -6.97 -2.00
CA PRO A 60 -2.41 -6.06 -2.01
C PRO A 60 -3.10 -5.94 -0.65
N ASP A 61 -3.35 -7.07 0.05
CA ASP A 61 -4.06 -7.05 1.34
C ASP A 61 -3.29 -6.27 2.41
N LYS A 62 -1.97 -6.44 2.45
CA LYS A 62 -1.10 -5.72 3.40
C LYS A 62 -0.94 -4.26 3.03
N PHE A 63 -0.87 -3.96 1.74
CA PHE A 63 -0.75 -2.59 1.27
C PHE A 63 -2.03 -1.79 1.55
N ASP A 64 -3.19 -2.37 1.27
CA ASP A 64 -4.49 -1.75 1.53
C ASP A 64 -4.68 -1.51 3.04
N ALA A 65 -4.32 -2.48 3.87
CA ALA A 65 -4.32 -2.30 5.32
C ALA A 65 -3.43 -1.12 5.75
N CYS A 66 -2.20 -1.01 5.23
CA CYS A 66 -1.34 0.14 5.53
C CYS A 66 -1.95 1.48 5.07
N VAL A 67 -2.58 1.51 3.89
CA VAL A 67 -3.23 2.71 3.37
C VAL A 67 -4.39 3.14 4.28
N LEU A 68 -5.21 2.19 4.74
CA LEU A 68 -6.37 2.45 5.61
C LEU A 68 -5.97 2.89 7.02
N GLU A 69 -4.94 2.27 7.60
CA GLU A 69 -4.39 2.67 8.89
C GLU A 69 -3.87 4.11 8.82
N LEU A 70 -3.17 4.46 7.73
CA LEU A 70 -2.66 5.82 7.51
C LEU A 70 -3.77 6.83 7.26
N ALA A 71 -4.82 6.47 6.51
CA ALA A 71 -5.99 7.34 6.33
C ALA A 71 -6.71 7.60 7.66
N SER A 72 -6.77 6.60 8.53
CA SER A 72 -7.36 6.71 9.87
C SER A 72 -6.51 7.59 10.79
N ALA A 73 -5.18 7.47 10.73
CA ALA A 73 -4.26 8.35 11.47
C ALA A 73 -4.25 9.79 10.93
N ALA A 74 -4.48 9.99 9.63
CA ALA A 74 -4.57 11.30 8.99
C ALA A 74 -5.92 12.01 9.20
N ARG A 75 -6.96 11.30 9.67
CA ARG A 75 -8.15 11.91 10.27
C ARG A 75 -7.81 12.47 11.65
N GLN A 76 -6.94 13.48 11.70
CA GLN A 76 -7.07 14.47 12.76
C GLN A 76 -8.39 15.22 12.49
N PRO A 77 -9.24 15.45 13.50
CA PRO A 77 -10.34 16.38 13.33
C PRO A 77 -9.73 17.71 12.91
N VAL A 78 -10.12 18.21 11.74
CA VAL A 78 -9.99 19.64 11.47
C VAL A 78 -10.79 20.30 12.58
N ALA A 79 -10.08 20.83 13.59
CA ALA A 79 -10.68 21.67 14.60
C ALA A 79 -11.49 22.72 13.85
N ALA A 80 -12.79 22.72 14.09
CA ALA A 80 -13.72 23.65 13.47
C ALA A 80 -13.15 25.07 13.61
N PRO A 81 -13.18 25.91 12.55
CA PRO A 81 -12.81 27.30 12.72
C PRO A 81 -13.72 27.90 13.79
N GLU A 82 -13.10 28.29 14.89
CA GLU A 82 -13.67 29.07 15.98
C GLU A 82 -14.31 30.31 15.34
N ALA A 83 -15.64 30.33 15.30
CA ALA A 83 -16.41 31.47 14.83
C ALA A 83 -16.27 32.58 15.88
N ALA A 84 -15.52 33.62 15.51
CA ALA A 84 -15.43 34.90 16.21
C ALA A 84 -16.73 35.68 16.14
#